data_AF-H3NR69-F1
#
_entry.id   AF-H3NR69-F1
#
_cell.length_a   1.000
_cell.length_b   1.000
_cell.length_c   1.000
_cell.angle_alpha   90.00
_cell.angle_beta   90.00
_cell.angle_gamma   90.00
#
_symmetry.space_group_name_H-M   'P 1'
#
loop_
_entity.id
_entity.type
_entity.pdbx_description
1 polymer ?
#
loop_
_entity_poly.entity_id
_entity_poly.type
_entity_poly.pdbx_seq_one_letter_code
_entity_poly.pdbx_strand_id
1 'polypeptide(L)'
;MNETLSSSSVNKQLSKVEKEIEALEKKKSKLVDMRLEDVIDSETYEYKFSSLTSKQDELLSEREKLQTIAMNEKDIKRRLQEFKRTLEQNEVLHEFDRYVFESIVEKVIVGGYDEDGNIDPAQLVFVYKTGFKNSLDGNRFKPIRKNARGNRKTNELCSQTNNEVQSLSSHSSSDTCGSYSVDTKDINLEILYFKQFYKHFVFEKDEEGYVKKTQKNYMDVRVVLQLV
;
A
#
# COMPACT_ATOMS: atom_id res chain seq x y z
N MET A 1 -7.38 -22.53 11.24
CA MET A 1 -8.01 -22.33 12.56
C MET A 1 -7.07 -21.62 13.55
N ASN A 2 -6.28 -20.63 13.12
CA ASN A 2 -5.23 -20.02 13.96
C ASN A 2 -5.50 -18.56 14.39
N GLU A 3 -6.52 -17.90 13.84
CA GLU A 3 -6.75 -16.45 14.04
C GLU A 3 -7.38 -16.09 15.40
N THR A 4 -8.06 -17.02 16.07
CA THR A 4 -8.75 -16.72 17.34
C THR A 4 -7.82 -16.82 18.56
N LEU A 5 -6.63 -17.42 18.39
CA LEU A 5 -5.69 -17.62 19.49
C LEU A 5 -4.89 -16.35 19.80
N SER A 6 -4.49 -15.57 18.78
CA SER A 6 -3.66 -14.36 18.94
C SER A 6 -4.41 -13.23 19.64
N SER A 7 -5.54 -12.77 19.09
CA SER A 7 -6.36 -11.71 19.70
C SER A 7 -6.80 -12.04 21.13
N SER A 8 -7.16 -13.30 21.42
CA SER A 8 -7.55 -13.70 22.78
C SER A 8 -6.38 -13.62 23.77
N SER A 9 -5.15 -13.86 23.30
CA SER A 9 -3.94 -13.78 24.11
C SER A 9 -3.58 -12.33 24.46
N VAL A 10 -3.61 -11.42 23.49
CA VAL A 10 -3.31 -9.98 23.70
C VAL A 10 -4.35 -9.36 24.64
N ASN A 11 -5.64 -9.67 24.46
CA ASN A 11 -6.70 -9.18 25.35
C ASN A 11 -6.56 -9.72 26.78
N LYS A 12 -6.14 -10.98 26.95
CA LYS A 12 -5.84 -11.53 28.29
C LYS A 12 -4.67 -10.80 28.94
N GLN A 13 -3.61 -10.53 28.20
CA GLN A 13 -2.46 -9.75 28.69
C GLN A 13 -2.87 -8.33 29.09
N LEU A 14 -3.67 -7.63 28.26
CA LEU A 14 -4.23 -6.31 28.60
C LEU A 14 -5.00 -6.34 29.93
N SER A 15 -5.88 -7.33 30.11
CA SER A 15 -6.66 -7.47 31.36
C SER A 15 -5.79 -7.74 32.59
N LYS A 16 -4.62 -8.37 32.40
CA LYS A 16 -3.67 -8.63 33.48
C LYS A 16 -2.92 -7.36 33.85
N VAL A 17 -2.40 -6.65 32.85
CA VAL A 17 -1.72 -5.35 33.02
C VAL A 17 -2.66 -4.33 33.69
N GLU A 18 -3.93 -4.26 33.28
CA GLU A 18 -4.90 -3.35 33.92
C GLU A 18 -5.15 -3.68 35.40
N LYS A 19 -5.24 -4.97 35.75
CA LYS A 19 -5.36 -5.38 37.17
C LYS A 19 -4.11 -5.05 37.98
N GLU A 20 -2.93 -5.17 37.38
CA GLU A 20 -1.66 -4.82 38.05
C GLU A 20 -1.53 -3.31 38.26
N ILE A 21 -1.97 -2.49 37.30
CA ILE A 21 -2.06 -1.03 37.45
C ILE A 21 -3.02 -0.67 38.58
N GLU A 22 -4.24 -1.25 38.61
CA GLU A 22 -5.21 -0.98 39.68
C GLU A 22 -4.67 -1.40 41.06
N ALA A 23 -3.93 -2.51 41.13
CA ALA A 23 -3.28 -2.95 42.35
C ALA A 23 -2.15 -2.00 42.80
N LEU A 24 -1.39 -1.42 41.87
CA LEU A 24 -0.39 -0.39 42.17
C LEU A 24 -1.02 0.91 42.65
N GLU A 25 -2.15 1.31 42.06
CA GLU A 25 -2.88 2.50 42.45
C GLU A 25 -3.42 2.39 43.88
N LYS A 26 -3.98 1.23 44.26
CA LYS A 26 -4.37 0.92 45.64
C LYS A 26 -3.18 0.91 46.62
N LYS A 27 -2.00 0.49 46.17
CA LYS A 27 -0.77 0.55 46.98
C LYS A 27 -0.29 2.00 47.16
N LYS A 28 -0.39 2.82 46.12
CA LYS A 28 -0.07 4.26 46.20
C LYS A 28 -1.02 4.99 47.14
N SER A 29 -2.33 4.77 47.06
CA SER A 29 -3.28 5.39 47.97
C SER A 29 -3.01 4.99 49.43
N LYS A 30 -2.80 3.70 49.69
CA LYS A 30 -2.44 3.21 51.03
C LYS A 30 -1.13 3.82 51.55
N LEU A 31 -0.14 4.02 50.66
CA LEU A 31 1.13 4.64 51.03
C LEU A 31 0.94 6.11 51.44
N VAL A 32 0.04 6.83 50.76
CA VAL A 32 -0.34 8.20 51.11
C VAL A 32 -1.04 8.24 52.46
N ASP A 33 -2.01 7.36 52.71
CA ASP A 33 -2.74 7.30 53.99
C ASP A 33 -1.76 7.06 55.17
N MET A 34 -0.84 6.11 55.01
CA MET A 34 0.19 5.81 56.02
C MET A 34 1.15 6.97 56.28
N ARG A 35 1.38 7.85 55.30
CA ARG A 35 2.17 9.08 55.48
C ARG A 35 1.38 10.15 56.22
N LEU A 36 0.07 10.25 55.98
CA LEU A 36 -0.82 11.18 56.67
C LEU A 36 -1.03 10.80 58.15
N GLU A 37 -1.00 9.50 58.45
CA GLU A 37 -1.04 8.97 59.82
C GLU A 37 0.31 9.05 60.55
N ASP A 38 1.34 9.67 59.94
CA ASP A 38 2.73 9.76 60.44
C ASP A 38 3.36 8.40 60.80
N VAL A 39 2.85 7.30 60.22
CA VAL A 39 3.36 5.93 60.44
C VAL A 39 4.71 5.72 59.74
N ILE A 40 4.98 6.49 58.68
CA ILE A 40 6.23 6.43 57.90
C ILE A 40 6.87 7.82 57.79
N ASP A 41 8.20 7.86 57.87
CA ASP A 41 9.05 9.01 57.59
C ASP A 41 9.03 9.46 56.12
N SER A 42 9.46 10.70 55.88
CA SER A 42 9.42 11.30 54.53
C SER A 42 10.32 10.54 53.54
N GLU A 43 11.49 10.10 54.00
CA GLU A 43 12.51 9.51 53.14
C GLU A 43 12.08 8.12 52.65
N THR A 44 11.53 7.29 53.55
CA THR A 44 10.95 6.00 53.18
C THR A 44 9.72 6.15 52.28
N TYR A 45 8.91 7.19 52.46
CA TYR A 45 7.77 7.48 51.58
C TYR A 45 8.23 7.79 50.15
N GLU A 46 9.17 8.73 49.99
CA GLU A 46 9.68 9.15 48.68
C GLU A 46 10.34 7.99 47.92
N TYR A 47 11.14 7.18 48.62
CA TYR A 47 11.76 6.00 48.04
C TYR A 47 10.70 5.00 47.51
N LYS A 48 9.72 4.64 48.34
CA LYS A 48 8.65 3.71 47.95
C LYS A 48 7.79 4.29 46.83
N PHE A 49 7.42 5.56 46.91
CA PHE A 49 6.61 6.25 45.92
C PHE A 49 7.30 6.30 44.55
N SER A 50 8.59 6.61 44.53
CA SER A 50 9.40 6.58 43.30
C SER A 50 9.42 5.19 42.69
N SER A 51 9.67 4.16 43.51
CA SER A 51 9.70 2.76 43.03
C SER A 51 8.34 2.28 42.48
N LEU A 52 7.23 2.72 43.07
CA LEU A 52 5.88 2.41 42.60
C LEU A 52 5.55 3.17 41.32
N THR A 53 6.04 4.40 41.18
CA THR A 53 5.83 5.23 40.00
C THR A 53 6.58 4.67 38.80
N SER A 54 7.86 4.30 38.93
CA SER A 54 8.62 3.67 37.84
C SER A 54 7.95 2.39 37.34
N LYS A 55 7.46 1.54 38.25
CA LYS A 55 6.72 0.32 37.88
C LYS A 55 5.39 0.62 37.17
N GLN A 56 4.71 1.70 37.56
CA GLN A 56 3.47 2.12 36.91
C GLN A 56 3.75 2.61 35.48
N ASP A 57 4.82 3.37 35.27
CA ASP A 57 5.21 3.88 33.95
C ASP A 57 5.59 2.74 33.00
N GLU A 58 6.32 1.73 33.50
CA GLU A 58 6.64 0.51 32.74
C GLU A 58 5.37 -0.23 32.27
N LEU A 59 4.42 -0.46 33.18
CA LEU A 59 3.16 -1.13 32.86
C LEU A 59 2.28 -0.31 31.92
N LEU A 60 2.27 1.02 32.04
CA LEU A 60 1.56 1.90 31.11
C LEU A 60 2.14 1.83 29.69
N SER A 61 3.47 1.82 29.56
CA SER A 61 4.14 1.63 28.26
C SER A 61 3.82 0.27 27.65
N GLU A 62 3.79 -0.80 28.46
CA GLU A 62 3.39 -2.13 27.99
C GLU A 62 1.93 -2.15 27.53
N ARG A 63 1.01 -1.52 28.28
CA ARG A 63 -0.41 -1.40 27.92
C ARG A 63 -0.59 -0.73 26.55
N GLU A 64 0.10 0.38 26.30
CA GLU A 64 0.01 1.09 25.02
C GLU A 64 0.48 0.22 23.84
N LYS A 65 1.59 -0.50 24.01
CA LYS A 65 2.10 -1.45 23.00
C LYS A 65 1.08 -2.54 22.70
N LEU A 66 0.50 -3.15 23.73
CA LEU A 66 -0.52 -4.18 23.56
C LEU A 66 -1.79 -3.62 22.89
N GLN A 67 -2.20 -2.39 23.22
CA GLN A 67 -3.36 -1.75 22.64
C GLN A 67 -3.17 -1.41 21.15
N THR A 68 -1.99 -0.90 20.78
CA THR A 68 -1.66 -0.62 19.36
C THR A 68 -1.67 -1.90 18.53
N ILE A 69 -1.10 -3.00 19.05
CA ILE A 69 -1.16 -4.32 18.40
C ILE A 69 -2.62 -4.77 18.21
N ALA A 70 -3.44 -4.68 19.26
CA ALA A 70 -4.84 -5.08 19.19
C ALA A 70 -5.67 -4.23 18.21
N MET A 71 -5.39 -2.92 18.12
CA MET A 71 -6.03 -2.03 17.14
C MET A 71 -5.64 -2.38 15.71
N ASN A 72 -4.35 -2.62 15.47
CA ASN A 72 -3.85 -3.02 14.14
C ASN A 72 -4.46 -4.35 13.69
N GLU A 73 -4.56 -5.34 14.58
CA GLU A 73 -5.20 -6.63 14.26
C GLU A 73 -6.68 -6.45 13.88
N LYS A 74 -7.42 -5.61 14.61
CA LYS A 74 -8.83 -5.29 14.29
C LYS A 74 -8.97 -4.56 12.97
N ASP A 75 -8.08 -3.61 12.68
CA ASP A 75 -8.10 -2.83 11.43
C ASP A 75 -7.82 -3.72 10.22
N ILE A 76 -6.80 -4.59 10.29
CA ILE A 76 -6.50 -5.58 9.25
C ILE A 76 -7.69 -6.50 9.03
N LYS A 77 -8.31 -6.99 10.11
CA LYS A 77 -9.49 -7.88 10.02
C LYS A 77 -10.68 -7.19 9.35
N ARG A 78 -10.92 -5.91 9.65
CA ARG A 78 -11.95 -5.10 9.00
C ARG A 78 -11.68 -4.97 7.50
N ARG A 79 -10.47 -4.53 7.13
CA ARG A 79 -10.07 -4.37 5.72
C ARG A 79 -10.16 -5.69 4.95
N LEU A 80 -9.77 -6.81 5.57
CA LEU A 80 -9.89 -8.13 4.96
C LEU A 80 -11.36 -8.53 4.73
N GLN A 81 -12.25 -8.19 5.66
CA GLN A 81 -13.68 -8.49 5.52
C GLN A 81 -14.34 -7.63 4.43
N GLU A 82 -13.97 -6.35 4.35
CA GLU A 82 -14.40 -5.46 3.27
C GLU A 82 -13.88 -5.97 1.92
N PHE A 83 -12.60 -6.34 1.85
CA PHE A 83 -11.99 -6.96 0.68
C PHE A 83 -12.68 -8.25 0.25
N LYS A 84 -13.06 -9.10 1.20
CA LYS A 84 -13.84 -10.31 0.90
C LYS A 84 -15.19 -9.96 0.26
N ARG A 85 -15.89 -8.96 0.81
CA ARG A 85 -17.18 -8.51 0.25
C ARG A 85 -17.01 -7.91 -1.14
N THR A 86 -15.96 -7.11 -1.36
CA THR A 86 -15.70 -6.52 -2.67
C THR A 86 -15.32 -7.57 -3.71
N LEU A 87 -14.57 -8.61 -3.35
CA LEU A 87 -14.31 -9.74 -4.27
C LEU A 87 -15.55 -10.58 -4.55
N GLU A 88 -16.45 -10.76 -3.56
CA GLU A 88 -17.71 -11.47 -3.77
C GLU A 88 -18.68 -10.71 -4.69
N GLN A 89 -18.58 -9.38 -4.75
CA GLN A 89 -19.50 -8.51 -5.49
C GLN A 89 -18.92 -7.97 -6.81
N ASN A 90 -17.62 -7.69 -6.86
CA ASN A 90 -16.92 -7.08 -7.98
C ASN A 90 -15.80 -8.02 -8.46
N GLU A 91 -15.79 -8.32 -9.75
CA GLU A 91 -14.77 -9.19 -10.37
C GLU A 91 -13.37 -8.54 -10.35
N VAL A 92 -13.28 -7.20 -10.22
CA VAL A 92 -12.03 -6.42 -10.26
C VAL A 92 -12.03 -5.29 -9.23
N LEU A 93 -10.92 -5.14 -8.48
CA LEU A 93 -10.71 -4.05 -7.51
C LEU A 93 -10.17 -2.80 -8.21
N HIS A 94 -10.74 -1.63 -7.89
CA HIS A 94 -10.27 -0.34 -8.40
C HIS A 94 -9.01 0.19 -7.71
N GLU A 95 -8.81 -0.13 -6.42
CA GLU A 95 -7.65 0.30 -5.63
C GLU A 95 -6.94 -0.90 -4.99
N PHE A 96 -5.61 -0.85 -4.98
CA PHE A 96 -4.78 -1.90 -4.40
C PHE A 96 -4.47 -1.61 -2.93
N ASP A 97 -4.97 -2.46 -2.03
CA ASP A 97 -4.62 -2.40 -0.61
C ASP A 97 -3.40 -3.27 -0.31
N ARG A 98 -2.26 -2.60 -0.07
CA ARG A 98 -0.99 -3.24 0.25
C ARG A 98 -1.05 -4.06 1.54
N TYR A 99 -1.71 -3.59 2.59
CA TYR A 99 -1.73 -4.27 3.89
C TYR A 99 -2.55 -5.54 3.83
N VAL A 100 -3.69 -5.51 3.11
CA VAL A 100 -4.49 -6.71 2.84
C VAL A 100 -3.68 -7.70 2.01
N PHE A 101 -2.99 -7.24 0.97
CA PHE A 101 -2.14 -8.10 0.14
C PHE A 101 -1.03 -8.80 0.95
N GLU A 102 -0.25 -8.04 1.73
CA GLU A 102 0.83 -8.58 2.60
C GLU A 102 0.29 -9.47 3.73
N SER A 103 -0.99 -9.33 4.09
CA SER A 103 -1.63 -10.21 5.08
C SER A 103 -1.92 -11.61 4.51
N ILE A 104 -2.19 -11.72 3.21
CA ILE A 104 -2.62 -12.96 2.54
C ILE A 104 -1.43 -13.65 1.84
N VAL A 105 -0.61 -12.87 1.14
CA VAL A 105 0.52 -13.35 0.34
C VAL A 105 1.81 -13.27 1.17
N GLU A 106 2.55 -14.37 1.19
CA GLU A 106 3.86 -14.44 1.83
C GLU A 106 4.97 -13.90 0.92
N LYS A 107 4.97 -14.33 -0.35
CA LYS A 107 5.92 -13.87 -1.36
C LYS A 107 5.37 -14.04 -2.77
N VAL A 108 5.90 -13.24 -3.70
CA VAL A 108 5.65 -13.35 -5.13
C VAL A 108 6.97 -13.64 -5.84
N ILE A 109 6.99 -14.68 -6.66
CA ILE A 109 8.13 -15.02 -7.52
C ILE A 109 7.81 -14.51 -8.92
N VAL A 110 8.70 -13.67 -9.46
CA VAL A 110 8.58 -13.11 -10.81
C VAL A 110 9.57 -13.83 -11.71
N GLY A 111 9.04 -14.39 -12.79
CA GLY A 111 9.75 -15.25 -13.71
C GLY A 111 9.79 -16.70 -13.28
N GLY A 112 9.94 -17.60 -14.24
CA GLY A 112 10.13 -19.02 -14.00
C GLY A 112 10.43 -19.76 -15.28
N TYR A 113 10.03 -21.02 -15.33
CA TYR A 113 10.26 -21.89 -16.48
C TYR A 113 8.93 -22.40 -17.01
N ASP A 114 8.75 -22.32 -18.33
CA ASP A 114 7.65 -22.97 -19.02
C ASP A 114 7.81 -24.49 -18.99
N GLU A 115 6.77 -25.23 -19.40
CA GLU A 115 6.80 -26.70 -19.50
C GLU A 115 7.95 -27.21 -20.40
N ASP A 116 8.40 -26.38 -21.34
CA ASP A 116 9.51 -26.64 -22.26
C ASP A 116 10.90 -26.31 -21.66
N GLY A 117 10.97 -25.84 -20.41
CA GLY A 117 12.23 -25.49 -19.73
C GLY A 117 12.83 -24.15 -20.16
N ASN A 118 12.10 -23.33 -20.92
CA ASN A 118 12.51 -21.99 -21.31
C ASN A 118 12.23 -20.98 -20.20
N ILE A 119 13.07 -19.94 -20.07
CA ILE A 119 12.87 -18.86 -19.10
C ILE A 119 11.68 -18.02 -19.55
N ASP A 120 10.61 -17.97 -18.74
CA ASP A 120 9.49 -17.06 -18.92
C ASP A 120 9.54 -15.94 -17.88
N PRO A 121 9.92 -14.70 -18.26
CA PRO A 121 9.89 -13.54 -17.36
C PRO A 121 8.49 -13.07 -16.98
N ALA A 122 7.44 -13.51 -17.68
CA ALA A 122 6.06 -13.09 -17.44
C ALA A 122 5.33 -13.93 -16.39
N GLN A 123 5.86 -15.09 -16.02
CA GLN A 123 5.28 -15.95 -15.00
C GLN A 123 5.27 -15.28 -13.62
N LEU A 124 4.11 -15.27 -12.95
CA LEU A 124 3.93 -14.74 -11.60
C LEU A 124 3.44 -15.86 -10.68
N VAL A 125 4.26 -16.27 -9.71
CA VAL A 125 3.87 -17.29 -8.72
C VAL A 125 3.64 -16.64 -7.37
N PHE A 126 2.39 -16.66 -6.91
CA PHE A 126 1.98 -16.21 -5.59
C PHE A 126 2.09 -17.36 -4.60
N VAL A 127 2.83 -17.15 -3.51
CA VAL A 127 2.90 -18.07 -2.37
C VAL A 127 2.11 -17.44 -1.23
N TYR A 128 1.04 -18.10 -0.80
CA TYR A 128 0.17 -17.63 0.27
C TYR A 128 0.70 -18.07 1.63
N LYS A 129 0.38 -17.32 2.70
CA LYS A 129 0.77 -17.69 4.07
C LYS A 129 0.18 -19.02 4.54
N THR A 130 -0.86 -19.50 3.87
CA THR A 130 -1.47 -20.82 4.06
C THR A 130 -0.65 -21.96 3.45
N GLY A 131 0.41 -21.66 2.69
CA GLY A 131 1.25 -22.61 1.97
C GLY A 131 0.78 -22.94 0.56
N PHE A 132 -0.41 -22.48 0.14
CA PHE A 132 -0.86 -22.63 -1.24
C PHE A 132 0.00 -21.82 -2.21
N LYS A 133 0.09 -22.29 -3.46
CA LYS A 133 0.77 -21.60 -4.54
C LYS A 133 -0.18 -21.43 -5.71
N ASN A 134 -0.16 -20.27 -6.34
CA ASN A 134 -0.93 -19.99 -7.54
C ASN A 134 -0.04 -19.33 -8.60
N SER A 135 -0.11 -19.81 -9.84
CA SER A 135 0.70 -19.31 -10.95
C SER A 135 -0.19 -18.59 -11.95
N LEU A 136 0.20 -17.38 -12.33
CA LEU A 136 -0.53 -16.51 -13.25
C LEU A 136 0.42 -16.02 -14.35
N ASP A 137 -0.13 -15.84 -15.55
CA ASP A 137 0.60 -15.27 -16.69
C ASP A 137 0.45 -13.74 -16.70
N GLY A 138 1.55 -13.03 -16.43
CA GLY A 138 1.60 -11.57 -16.39
C GLY A 138 1.28 -10.91 -17.73
N ASN A 139 1.39 -11.61 -18.86
CA ASN A 139 1.04 -11.04 -20.16
C ASN A 139 -0.46 -10.77 -20.31
N ARG A 140 -1.31 -11.50 -19.59
CA ARG A 140 -2.78 -11.32 -19.60
C ARG A 140 -3.23 -10.02 -18.97
N PHE A 141 -2.39 -9.41 -18.14
CA PHE A 141 -2.70 -8.19 -17.41
C PHE A 141 -2.00 -6.95 -17.99
N LYS A 142 -1.26 -7.10 -19.10
CA LYS A 142 -0.63 -5.96 -19.79
C LYS A 142 -1.68 -5.20 -20.59
N PRO A 143 -1.81 -3.86 -20.42
CA PRO A 143 -2.71 -3.07 -21.24
C PRO A 143 -2.29 -3.13 -22.72
N ILE A 144 -3.27 -3.15 -23.62
CA ILE A 144 -3.03 -3.15 -25.07
C ILE A 144 -2.23 -1.89 -25.42
N ARG A 145 -1.05 -2.08 -26.02
CA ARG A 145 -0.23 -0.97 -26.50
C ARG A 145 -1.01 -0.24 -27.62
N LYS A 146 -1.36 1.03 -27.38
CA LYS A 146 -2.08 1.88 -28.37
C LYS A 146 -1.37 1.99 -29.74
N ASN A 147 -0.07 1.72 -29.79
CA ASN A 147 0.76 1.81 -31.00
C ASN A 147 1.12 0.45 -31.63
N ALA A 148 0.51 -0.65 -31.17
CA ALA A 148 0.74 -1.95 -31.79
C ALA A 148 0.21 -1.92 -33.24
N ARG A 149 1.12 -1.99 -34.22
CA ARG A 149 0.78 -2.21 -35.64
C ARG A 149 0.27 -3.64 -35.81
N GLY A 150 -0.93 -3.91 -35.32
CA GLY A 150 -1.59 -5.21 -35.39
C GLY A 150 -3.07 -5.00 -35.60
N ASN A 151 -3.54 -5.38 -36.79
CA ASN A 151 -4.93 -5.46 -37.26
C ASN A 151 -6.00 -5.00 -36.26
N ARG A 152 -6.52 -3.78 -36.49
CA ARG A 152 -7.82 -3.36 -35.97
C ARG A 152 -8.89 -4.29 -36.56
N LYS A 153 -9.23 -5.39 -35.88
CA LYS A 153 -10.59 -5.91 -35.94
C LYS A 153 -11.40 -5.00 -35.02
N THR A 154 -11.96 -3.94 -35.59
CA THR A 154 -13.00 -3.15 -34.94
C THR A 154 -14.23 -4.03 -34.80
N ASN A 155 -14.37 -4.70 -33.66
CA ASN A 155 -15.71 -4.94 -33.14
C ASN A 155 -16.18 -3.59 -32.59
N GLU A 156 -17.35 -3.14 -33.06
CA GLU A 156 -17.99 -1.83 -32.80
C GLU A 156 -17.46 -0.66 -33.65
N LEU A 157 -17.83 -0.69 -34.94
CA LEU A 157 -18.04 0.54 -35.69
C LEU A 157 -19.47 1.03 -35.38
N CYS A 158 -19.56 2.24 -34.85
CA CYS A 158 -20.80 3.02 -34.75
C CYS A 158 -21.49 3.06 -36.12
N SER A 159 -22.64 2.41 -36.22
CA SER A 159 -23.56 2.56 -37.34
C SER A 159 -24.30 3.89 -37.18
N GLN A 160 -23.80 4.94 -37.82
CA GLN A 160 -24.65 6.06 -38.23
C GLN A 160 -24.46 6.29 -39.71
N THR A 161 -25.21 5.50 -40.47
CA THR A 161 -25.60 5.81 -41.83
C THR A 161 -26.56 7.00 -41.79
N ASN A 162 -26.32 8.05 -42.59
CA ASN A 162 -27.15 8.34 -43.76
C ASN A 162 -26.78 9.68 -44.45
N ASN A 163 -26.68 9.56 -45.77
CA ASN A 163 -26.98 10.52 -46.84
C ASN A 163 -25.97 11.61 -47.22
N GLU A 164 -25.34 11.30 -48.37
CA GLU A 164 -25.08 12.16 -49.54
C GLU A 164 -25.61 13.60 -49.49
N VAL A 165 -24.78 14.57 -49.86
CA VAL A 165 -24.75 15.18 -51.22
C VAL A 165 -23.64 16.25 -51.28
N GLN A 166 -22.80 16.11 -52.31
CA GLN A 166 -22.00 17.06 -53.09
C GLN A 166 -21.53 18.44 -52.53
N SER A 167 -20.30 18.77 -52.98
CA SER A 167 -19.89 20.02 -53.65
C SER A 167 -18.96 20.98 -52.91
N LEU A 168 -17.69 20.98 -53.38
CA LEU A 168 -16.77 22.14 -53.56
C LEU A 168 -16.23 22.83 -52.28
N SER A 169 -14.91 22.87 -52.08
CA SER A 169 -14.00 24.00 -52.39
C SER A 169 -14.50 25.34 -51.78
N SER A 170 -13.77 26.17 -51.05
CA SER A 170 -12.34 26.48 -50.96
C SER A 170 -12.10 27.32 -49.69
N HIS A 171 -10.83 27.54 -49.35
CA HIS A 171 -10.31 28.48 -48.34
C HIS A 171 -11.16 29.74 -48.05
N SER A 172 -11.39 30.04 -46.77
CA SER A 172 -11.21 31.39 -46.21
C SER A 172 -11.29 31.37 -44.69
N SER A 173 -10.36 32.11 -44.08
CA SER A 173 -10.17 32.43 -42.66
C SER A 173 -11.45 32.55 -41.81
N SER A 174 -11.38 32.00 -40.59
CA SER A 174 -12.30 32.34 -39.51
C SER A 174 -11.51 32.87 -38.32
N ASP A 175 -11.42 34.19 -38.22
CA ASP A 175 -11.37 34.86 -36.92
C ASP A 175 -12.72 34.59 -36.24
N THR A 176 -12.70 33.78 -35.19
CA THR A 176 -13.73 33.81 -34.15
C THR A 176 -13.04 33.66 -32.80
N CYS A 177 -13.06 34.78 -32.09
CA CYS A 177 -12.74 34.94 -30.68
C CYS A 177 -13.57 34.00 -29.79
N GLY A 178 -12.93 33.44 -28.75
CA GLY A 178 -13.60 33.14 -27.48
C GLY A 178 -13.62 31.68 -27.04
N SER A 179 -12.65 31.29 -26.22
CA SER A 179 -12.94 30.83 -24.84
C SER A 179 -11.62 30.65 -24.09
N TYR A 180 -11.44 31.39 -23.01
CA TYR A 180 -10.35 31.22 -22.06
C TYR A 180 -10.60 29.93 -21.28
N SER A 181 -10.10 28.80 -21.78
CA SER A 181 -9.89 27.63 -20.94
C SER A 181 -8.72 27.94 -20.03
N VAL A 182 -9.02 28.16 -18.75
CA VAL A 182 -8.02 28.35 -17.70
C VAL A 182 -7.16 27.08 -17.65
N ASP A 183 -5.85 27.24 -17.87
CA ASP A 183 -4.85 26.20 -17.59
C ASP A 183 -4.98 25.79 -16.12
N THR A 184 -5.65 24.66 -15.87
CA THR A 184 -5.51 23.97 -14.59
C THR A 184 -4.13 23.33 -14.66
N LYS A 185 -3.16 23.87 -13.93
CA LYS A 185 -1.80 23.32 -13.90
C LYS A 185 -1.91 21.85 -13.53
N ASP A 186 -1.66 20.96 -14.49
CA ASP A 186 -1.67 19.51 -14.30
C ASP A 186 -0.76 19.16 -13.11
N ILE A 187 -1.37 18.82 -11.97
CA ILE A 187 -0.61 18.35 -10.80
C ILE A 187 -0.32 16.87 -11.04
N ASN A 188 0.89 16.61 -11.49
CA ASN A 188 1.42 15.26 -11.65
C ASN A 188 1.85 14.71 -10.28
N LEU A 189 1.18 13.67 -9.79
CA LEU A 189 1.57 12.95 -8.57
C LEU A 189 2.44 11.74 -8.91
N GLU A 190 3.68 11.72 -8.41
CA GLU A 190 4.58 10.57 -8.51
C GLU A 190 4.23 9.53 -7.44
N ILE A 191 3.86 8.32 -7.87
CA ILE A 191 3.31 7.26 -6.99
C ILE A 191 4.34 6.19 -6.71
N LEU A 192 5.25 5.97 -7.65
CA LEU A 192 6.23 4.89 -7.57
C LEU A 192 7.53 5.30 -8.26
N TYR A 193 8.63 5.26 -7.50
CA TYR A 193 10.00 5.38 -7.99
C TYR A 193 10.78 4.14 -7.60
N PHE A 194 11.37 3.45 -8.57
CA PHE A 194 12.33 2.37 -8.29
C PHE A 194 13.36 2.23 -9.39
N LYS A 195 14.50 1.62 -9.04
CA LYS A 195 15.57 1.27 -9.96
C LYS A 195 15.43 -0.18 -10.39
N GLN A 196 15.19 -0.40 -11.69
CA GLN A 196 15.22 -1.73 -12.27
C GLN A 196 16.63 -2.04 -12.75
N PHE A 197 17.28 -3.04 -12.15
CA PHE A 197 18.62 -3.47 -12.56
C PHE A 197 18.53 -4.29 -13.84
N TYR A 198 18.90 -3.67 -14.96
CA TYR A 198 18.92 -4.27 -16.28
C TYR A 198 19.99 -3.56 -17.12
N LYS A 199 20.76 -4.33 -17.91
CA LYS A 199 21.88 -3.81 -18.71
C LYS A 199 21.36 -3.27 -20.05
N HIS A 200 21.51 -1.97 -20.27
CA HIS A 200 21.09 -1.31 -21.51
C HIS A 200 22.07 -0.20 -21.92
N PHE A 201 21.90 0.32 -23.13
CA PHE A 201 22.66 1.46 -23.62
C PHE A 201 21.78 2.70 -23.67
N VAL A 202 22.28 3.79 -23.08
CA VAL A 202 21.66 5.11 -23.14
C VAL A 202 22.48 5.99 -24.08
N PHE A 203 21.78 6.86 -24.80
CA PHE A 203 22.38 7.87 -25.66
C PHE A 203 22.14 9.22 -25.01
N GLU A 204 23.19 9.79 -24.43
CA GLU A 204 23.14 11.11 -23.79
C GLU A 204 23.80 12.13 -24.71
N LYS A 205 23.27 13.35 -24.75
CA LYS A 205 23.90 14.44 -25.49
C LYS A 205 24.90 15.14 -24.57
N ASP A 206 26.13 15.30 -25.04
CA ASP A 206 27.13 16.12 -24.37
C ASP A 206 26.79 17.61 -24.53
N GLU A 207 27.47 18.51 -23.80
CA GLU A 207 27.21 19.97 -23.82
C GLU A 207 27.34 20.60 -25.22
N GLU A 208 28.12 19.97 -26.10
CA GLU A 208 28.33 20.38 -27.49
C GLU A 208 27.32 19.73 -28.48
N GLY A 209 26.35 18.95 -27.98
CA GLY A 209 25.26 18.36 -28.76
C GLY A 209 25.57 17.02 -29.42
N TYR A 210 26.79 16.48 -29.26
CA TYR A 210 27.16 15.14 -29.73
C TYR A 210 26.49 14.05 -28.89
N VAL A 211 26.03 12.99 -29.56
CA VAL A 211 25.34 11.86 -28.91
C VAL A 211 26.37 10.81 -28.51
N LYS A 212 26.54 10.60 -27.21
CA LYS A 212 27.45 9.60 -26.64
C LYS A 212 26.68 8.37 -26.15
N LYS A 213 27.15 7.19 -26.58
CA LYS A 213 26.61 5.89 -26.15
C LYS A 213 27.25 5.49 -24.81
N THR A 214 26.45 5.36 -23.77
CA THR A 214 26.87 4.93 -22.43
C THR A 214 26.13 3.66 -22.03
N GLN A 215 26.82 2.71 -21.39
CA GLN A 215 26.19 1.49 -20.89
C GLN A 215 25.75 1.70 -19.45
N LYS A 216 24.46 1.53 -19.17
CA LYS A 216 23.90 1.58 -17.81
C LYS A 216 23.44 0.19 -17.38
N ASN A 217 23.62 -0.11 -16.10
CA ASN A 217 23.21 -1.38 -15.50
C ASN A 217 21.87 -1.27 -14.75
N TYR A 218 21.20 -0.12 -14.86
CA TYR A 218 19.92 0.14 -14.23
C TYR A 218 19.09 1.12 -15.05
N MET A 219 17.78 1.06 -14.88
CA MET A 219 16.81 2.00 -15.44
C MET A 219 15.97 2.58 -14.30
N ASP A 220 15.86 3.89 -14.26
CA ASP A 220 14.98 4.58 -13.31
C ASP A 220 13.55 4.55 -13.86
N VAL A 221 12.63 3.96 -13.11
CA VAL A 221 11.21 3.87 -13.47
C VAL A 221 10.43 4.79 -12.55
N ARG A 222 9.68 5.72 -13.17
CA ARG A 222 8.76 6.63 -12.49
C ARG A 222 7.34 6.40 -13.00
N VAL A 223 6.42 6.16 -12.09
CA VAL A 223 4.98 6.09 -12.39
C VAL A 223 4.32 7.34 -11.82
N VAL A 224 3.71 8.11 -12.71
CA VAL A 224 3.09 9.39 -12.41
C VAL A 224 1.63 9.35 -12.86
N LEU A 225 0.70 9.77 -12.00
CA LEU A 225 -0.69 10.02 -12.39
C LEU A 225 -0.87 11.52 -12.65
N GLN A 226 -1.47 11.81 -13.79
CA GLN A 226 -1.92 13.15 -14.15
C GLN A 226 -3.33 13.33 -13.59
N LEU A 227 -3.47 14.24 -12.62
CA LEU A 227 -4.77 14.63 -12.08
C LEU A 227 -5.37 15.70 -12.99
N VAL A 228 -6.51 15.38 -13.60
CA VAL A 228 -7.36 16.30 -14.37
C VAL A 228 -8.43 16.89 -13.47
#